data_AF-A0A4Q3T8K2-F1
#
_entry.id   AF-A0A4Q3T8K2-F1
#
_cell.length_a   1.000
_cell.length_b   1.000
_cell.length_c   1.000
_cell.angle_alpha   90.00
_cell.angle_beta   90.00
_cell.angle_gamma   90.00
#
_symmetry.space_group_name_H-M   'P 1'
#
loop_
_entity.id
_entity.type
_entity.pdbx_description
1 polymer ?
#
loop_
_entity_poly.entity_id
_entity_poly.type
_entity_poly.pdbx_seq_one_letter_code
_entity_poly.pdbx_strand_id
1 'polypeptide(L)' 'MIDAPVPKRVATNRAAAKTKPKRSKAEQRAESLEQMLDAAEDLFSKHGMYGVTLKDVAQKVGVHTSLMHYY' A
#
# COMPACT_ATOMS: atom_id res chain seq x y z
N MET A 1 -4.47 41.48 -40.67
CA MET A 1 -3.07 41.03 -40.55
C MET A 1 -3.05 39.83 -39.61
N ILE A 2 -3.14 38.64 -40.23
CA ILE A 2 -2.71 37.30 -39.76
C ILE A 2 -3.47 36.67 -38.57
N ASP A 3 -4.54 35.94 -38.91
CA ASP A 3 -5.03 34.77 -38.17
C ASP A 3 -3.98 33.66 -38.28
N ALA A 4 -3.37 33.26 -37.16
CA ALA A 4 -2.41 32.15 -37.11
C ALA A 4 -3.13 30.87 -36.64
N PRO A 5 -3.05 29.74 -37.37
CA PRO A 5 -3.71 28.52 -36.97
C PRO A 5 -2.99 27.86 -35.78
N VAL A 6 -3.75 27.54 -34.73
CA VAL A 6 -3.27 26.76 -33.58
C VAL A 6 -2.97 25.32 -34.04
N PRO A 7 -1.76 24.78 -33.81
CA PRO A 7 -1.41 23.43 -34.25
C PRO A 7 -2.13 22.36 -33.42
N LYS A 8 -2.79 21.42 -34.09
CA LYS A 8 -3.36 20.21 -33.49
C LYS A 8 -2.22 19.36 -32.90
N ARG A 9 -2.22 19.20 -31.57
CA ARG A 9 -1.25 18.34 -30.88
C ARG A 9 -1.42 16.90 -31.38
N VAL A 10 -0.36 16.40 -32.01
CA VAL A 10 -0.23 15.01 -32.45
C VAL A 10 -0.24 14.13 -31.20
N ALA A 11 -1.21 13.22 -31.10
CA ALA A 11 -1.26 12.24 -30.03
C ALA A 11 -0.05 11.30 -30.17
N THR A 12 0.96 11.49 -29.33
CA THR A 12 2.10 10.58 -29.26
C THR A 12 1.63 9.26 -28.66
N ASN A 13 1.58 8.23 -29.51
CA ASN A 13 1.30 6.85 -29.18
C ASN A 13 2.35 6.34 -28.18
N ARG A 14 2.08 6.44 -26.87
CA ARG A 14 2.92 5.81 -25.84
C ARG A 14 2.58 4.33 -25.83
N ALA A 15 3.51 3.55 -26.39
CA ALA A 15 3.55 2.09 -26.37
C ALA A 15 2.93 1.54 -25.08
N ALA A 16 1.98 0.63 -25.24
CA ALA A 16 1.25 -0.03 -24.17
C ALA A 16 2.22 -0.66 -23.17
N ALA A 17 2.47 0.03 -22.07
CA ALA A 17 3.11 -0.55 -20.89
C ALA A 17 2.17 -1.67 -20.42
N LYS A 18 2.62 -2.93 -20.56
CA LYS A 18 1.89 -4.10 -20.08
C LYS A 18 1.65 -3.92 -18.58
N THR A 19 0.43 -3.56 -18.20
CA THR A 19 0.03 -3.40 -16.80
C THR A 19 0.19 -4.74 -16.13
N LYS A 20 1.14 -4.84 -15.18
CA LYS A 20 1.27 -6.02 -14.32
C LYS A 20 -0.11 -6.33 -13.71
N PRO A 21 -0.54 -7.61 -13.64
CA PRO A 21 -1.83 -7.94 -13.06
C PRO A 21 -1.88 -7.37 -11.64
N LYS A 22 -2.91 -6.57 -11.37
CA LYS A 22 -3.13 -6.05 -10.02
C LYS A 22 -3.43 -7.24 -9.12
N ARG A 23 -2.70 -7.37 -8.02
CA ARG A 23 -2.98 -8.38 -6.98
C ARG A 23 -4.45 -8.33 -6.60
N SER A 24 -5.04 -9.49 -6.37
CA SER A 24 -6.42 -9.58 -5.90
C SER A 24 -6.55 -8.95 -4.52
N LYS A 25 -7.78 -8.57 -4.12
CA LYS A 25 -8.02 -8.03 -2.77
C LYS A 25 -7.70 -9.06 -1.68
N ALA A 26 -7.82 -10.36 -1.97
CA ALA A 26 -7.49 -11.43 -1.04
C ALA A 26 -5.99 -11.54 -0.81
N GLU A 27 -5.20 -11.47 -1.89
CA GLU A 27 -3.73 -11.47 -1.81
C GLU A 27 -3.21 -10.25 -1.04
N GLN A 28 -3.77 -9.07 -1.30
CA GLN A 28 -3.40 -7.85 -0.56
C GLN A 28 -3.73 -7.94 0.94
N ARG A 29 -4.85 -8.60 1.29
CA ARG A 29 -5.21 -8.86 2.69
C ARG A 29 -4.24 -9.83 3.36
N ALA A 30 -3.89 -10.93 2.69
CA ALA A 30 -2.96 -11.91 3.21
C ALA A 30 -1.58 -11.29 3.47
N GLU A 31 -1.06 -10.51 2.52
CA GLU A 31 0.20 -9.78 2.68
C GLU A 31 0.14 -8.77 3.83
N SER A 32 -0.98 -8.05 3.98
CA SER A 32 -1.14 -7.11 5.09
C SER A 32 -1.15 -7.84 6.43
N LEU A 33 -1.82 -9.00 6.50
CA LEU A 33 -1.88 -9.82 7.71
C LEU A 33 -0.49 -10.37 8.07
N GLU A 34 0.27 -10.87 7.10
CA GLU A 34 1.66 -11.31 7.32
C GLU A 34 2.53 -10.19 7.90
N GLN A 35 2.47 -8.98 7.34
CA GLN A 35 3.20 -7.83 7.87
C GLN A 35 2.83 -7.48 9.32
N MET A 36 1.54 -7.59 9.67
CA MET A 36 1.06 -7.35 11.03
C MET A 36 1.58 -8.41 12.00
N LEU A 37 1.60 -9.68 11.58
CA LEU A 37 2.11 -10.80 12.37
C LEU A 37 3.62 -10.70 12.59
N ASP A 38 4.40 -10.43 11.53
CA ASP A 38 5.84 -10.25 11.62
C ASP A 38 6.21 -9.08 12.56
N ALA A 39 5.48 -7.96 12.46
CA ALA A 39 5.69 -6.82 13.33
C ALA A 39 5.33 -7.13 14.79
N ALA A 40 4.27 -7.90 15.03
CA ALA A 40 3.90 -8.32 16.37
C ALA A 40 4.95 -9.28 16.96
N GLU A 41 5.44 -10.25 16.20
CA GLU A 41 6.48 -11.19 16.63
C GLU A 41 7.78 -10.45 17.02
N ASP A 42 8.21 -9.48 16.20
CA ASP A 42 9.39 -8.66 16.49
C ASP A 42 9.22 -7.85 17.79
N LEU A 43 8.05 -7.24 17.99
CA LEU A 43 7.74 -6.44 19.18
C LEU A 43 7.62 -7.33 20.43
N PHE A 44 6.93 -8.47 20.34
CA PHE A 44 6.80 -9.41 21.45
C PHE A 44 8.15 -9.99 21.86
N SER A 45 9.03 -10.27 20.89
CA SER A 45 10.39 -10.77 21.18
C SER A 45 11.24 -9.77 21.98
N LYS A 46 10.97 -8.46 21.82
CA LYS A 46 11.73 -7.39 22.49
C LYS A 46 11.12 -6.92 23.80
N HIS A 47 9.79 -6.92 23.89
CA HIS A 47 9.06 -6.27 24.98
C HIS A 47 8.17 -7.24 25.78
N GLY A 48 8.06 -8.49 25.34
CA GLY A 48 7.13 -9.48 25.88
C GLY A 48 5.69 -9.23 25.42
N MET A 49 4.85 -10.27 25.53
CA MET A 49 3.45 -10.23 25.08
C MET A 49 2.63 -9.11 25.75
N TYR A 50 2.87 -8.85 27.03
CA TYR A 50 2.15 -7.81 27.80
C TYR A 50 2.75 -6.41 27.65
N GLY A 51 3.92 -6.27 27.02
CA GLY A 51 4.60 -5.00 26.81
C GLY A 51 4.24 -4.31 25.49
N VAL A 52 3.36 -4.92 24.69
CA VAL A 52 3.02 -4.47 23.33
C VAL A 52 1.52 -4.27 23.21
N THR A 53 1.11 -3.12 22.68
CA THR A 53 -0.28 -2.81 22.36
C THR A 53 -0.54 -2.95 20.86
N LEU A 54 -1.82 -3.11 20.48
CA LEU A 54 -2.23 -3.08 19.07
C LEU A 54 -1.84 -1.76 18.37
N LYS A 55 -1.76 -0.66 19.12
CA LYS A 55 -1.31 0.63 18.59
C LYS A 55 0.16 0.58 18.19
N ASP A 56 1.01 -0.09 18.97
CA ASP A 56 2.44 -0.21 18.68
C ASP A 56 2.68 -1.04 17.41
N VAL A 57 1.93 -2.14 17.25
CA VAL A 57 1.97 -2.95 16.02
C VAL A 57 1.50 -2.12 14.81
N ALA A 58 0.40 -1.36 14.96
CA ALA A 58 -0.13 -0.51 13.90
C ALA A 58 0.87 0.59 13.47
N GLN A 59 1.54 1.20 14.45
CA GLN A 59 2.59 2.18 14.20
C GLN A 59 3.79 1.55 13.48
N LYS A 60 4.18 0.33 13.86
CA LYS A 60 5.31 -0.40 13.27
C LYS A 60 5.09 -0.73 11.79
N VAL A 61 3.88 -1.11 11.40
CA VAL A 61 3.52 -1.41 10.00
C VAL A 61 3.01 -0.19 9.22
N GLY A 62 2.86 0.97 9.86
CA GLY A 62 2.45 2.21 9.21
C GLY A 62 0.96 2.28 8.82
N VAL A 63 0.08 1.63 9.59
CA VAL A 63 -1.38 1.64 9.35
C VAL A 63 -2.12 2.30 10.51
N HIS A 64 -3.35 2.75 10.25
CA HIS A 64 -4.22 3.24 11.32
C HIS A 64 -4.67 2.07 12.21
N THR A 65 -4.68 2.25 13.53
CA THR A 65 -5.02 1.18 14.49
C THR A 65 -6.41 0.59 14.27
N SER A 66 -7.37 1.35 13.72
CA SER A 66 -8.68 0.79 13.38
C SER A 66 -8.59 -0.36 12.37
N LEU A 67 -7.59 -0.36 11.48
CA LEU A 67 -7.40 -1.43 10.51
C LEU A 67 -7.06 -2.75 11.19
N MET A 68 -6.31 -2.71 12.30
CA MET A 68 -6.00 -3.89 13.11
C MET A 68 -7.25 -4.54 13.72
N HIS A 69 -8.33 -3.79 13.94
CA HIS A 69 -9.58 -4.34 14.46
C HIS A 69 -10.45 -5.04 13.40
N TYR A 70 -10.11 -4.85 12.12
CA TYR A 70 -10.84 -5.48 11.01
C TYR A 70 -10.22 -6.80 10.54
N TYR A 71 -8.99 -7.09 10.98
CA TYR A 71 -8.30 -8.35 10.77
C TYR A 71 -8.38 -9.19 12.04
#